data_AF-A0A257GV23-F1
#
_entry.id   AF-A0A257GV23-F1
#
_cell.length_a   1.000
_cell.length_b   1.000
_cell.length_c   1.000
_cell.angle_alpha   90.00
_cell.angle_beta   90.00
_cell.angle_gamma   90.00
#
_symmetry.space_group_name_H-M   'P 1'
#
loop_
_entity.id
_entity.type
_entity.pdbx_description
1 polymer ?
#
loop_
_entity_poly.entity_id
_entity_poly.type
_entity_poly.pdbx_seq_one_letter_code
_entity_poly.pdbx_strand_id
1 'polypeptide(L)'
;MAQSINKVIIIGNLGKDPELRYTPSGKPVTTLSVATSTRSKNRQTGEWEDTTQWHRVTVLGDAAEWAGQKLTKGRTVYVDGSLKYGSYTNKDGARIPTVEIATFQVEPFGAKKGAGQEGFD
;
A
#
# COMPACT_ATOMS: atom_id res chain seq x y z
N MET A 1 13.96 9.40 -28.73
CA MET A 1 12.79 9.27 -27.81
C MET A 1 13.34 9.16 -26.40
N ALA A 2 13.17 10.17 -25.55
CA ALA A 2 13.54 10.06 -24.14
C ALA A 2 12.43 9.27 -23.42
N GLN A 3 12.75 8.10 -22.88
CA GLN A 3 11.84 7.38 -21.99
C GLN A 3 12.13 7.84 -20.57
N SER A 4 11.15 8.50 -19.94
CA SER A 4 11.19 8.76 -18.50
C SER A 4 10.87 7.48 -17.73
N ILE A 5 11.40 7.38 -16.51
CA ILE A 5 11.14 6.25 -15.61
C ILE A 5 10.25 6.74 -14.47
N ASN A 6 9.14 6.04 -14.26
CA ASN A 6 8.30 6.17 -13.07
C ASN A 6 8.20 4.79 -12.41
N LYS A 7 8.91 4.62 -11.31
CA LYS A 7 8.99 3.36 -10.56
C LYS A 7 8.91 3.65 -9.06
N VAL A 8 8.08 2.87 -8.37
CA VAL A 8 7.95 2.89 -6.92
C VAL A 8 8.08 1.45 -6.43
N ILE A 9 9.01 1.23 -5.52
CA ILE A 9 9.16 -0.05 -4.82
C ILE A 9 8.95 0.20 -3.34
N ILE A 10 8.03 -0.53 -2.72
CA ILE A 10 7.83 -0.49 -1.28
C ILE A 10 7.69 -1.90 -0.71
N ILE A 11 8.18 -2.08 0.51
CA ILE A 11 7.90 -3.23 1.36
C ILE A 11 7.27 -2.70 2.63
N GLY A 12 6.08 -3.16 2.96
CA GLY A 12 5.34 -2.67 4.12
C GLY A 12 4.19 -3.57 4.53
N ASN A 13 3.49 -3.20 5.59
CA ASN A 13 2.41 -3.99 6.16
C ASN A 13 1.04 -3.46 5.74
N LEU A 14 0.11 -4.36 5.44
CA LEU A 14 -1.28 -3.99 5.24
C LEU A 14 -1.90 -3.46 6.54
N GLY A 15 -2.36 -2.21 6.56
CA GLY A 15 -3.02 -1.63 7.74
C GLY A 15 -4.47 -2.06 7.92
N LYS A 16 -5.10 -2.51 6.84
CA LYS A 16 -6.47 -3.05 6.81
C LYS A 16 -6.57 -4.16 5.77
N ASP A 17 -7.67 -4.89 5.78
CA ASP A 17 -7.93 -5.91 4.75
C ASP A 17 -8.05 -5.26 3.37
N PRO A 18 -7.63 -5.97 2.30
CA PRO A 18 -7.77 -5.50 0.93
C PRO A 18 -9.22 -5.21 0.54
N GLU A 19 -9.44 -4.15 -0.23
CA GLU A 19 -10.75 -3.79 -0.76
C GLU A 19 -10.82 -4.17 -2.25
N LEU A 20 -11.35 -5.38 -2.54
CA LEU A 20 -11.60 -5.84 -3.92
C LEU A 20 -12.92 -5.26 -4.44
N ARG A 21 -12.87 -4.69 -5.63
CA ARG A 21 -14.04 -4.22 -6.39
C ARG A 21 -13.88 -4.56 -7.87
N TYR A 22 -14.98 -4.56 -8.58
CA TYR A 22 -15.00 -4.72 -10.04
C TYR A 22 -15.36 -3.38 -10.70
N THR A 23 -14.68 -3.04 -11.79
CA THR A 23 -15.06 -1.88 -12.62
C THR A 23 -16.39 -2.15 -13.34
N PRO A 24 -17.06 -1.12 -13.91
CA PRO A 24 -18.23 -1.34 -14.75
C PRO A 24 -17.98 -2.26 -15.96
N SER A 25 -16.72 -2.36 -16.41
CA SER A 25 -16.27 -3.29 -17.45
C SER A 25 -15.91 -4.69 -16.95
N GLY A 26 -16.21 -5.01 -15.68
CA GLY A 26 -15.95 -6.32 -15.08
C GLY A 26 -14.49 -6.59 -14.71
N LYS A 27 -13.61 -5.58 -14.76
CA LYS A 27 -12.18 -5.78 -14.43
C LYS A 27 -11.97 -5.68 -12.92
N PRO A 28 -11.25 -6.62 -12.30
CA PRO A 28 -10.95 -6.57 -10.88
C PRO A 28 -9.95 -5.45 -10.57
N VAL A 29 -10.19 -4.78 -9.45
CA VAL A 29 -9.33 -3.74 -8.88
C VAL A 29 -9.30 -3.93 -7.37
N THR A 30 -8.11 -4.05 -6.79
CA THR A 30 -7.95 -4.18 -5.34
C THR A 30 -7.19 -2.99 -4.80
N THR A 31 -7.76 -2.33 -3.80
CA THR A 31 -7.09 -1.23 -3.09
C THR A 31 -6.46 -1.77 -1.80
N LEU A 32 -5.18 -1.49 -1.61
CA LEU A 32 -4.41 -1.80 -0.41
C LEU A 32 -4.02 -0.50 0.31
N SER A 33 -3.91 -0.58 1.64
CA SER A 33 -3.31 0.46 2.48
C SER A 33 -2.05 -0.11 3.11
N VAL A 34 -0.89 0.36 2.65
CA VAL A 34 0.42 -0.17 3.04
C VAL A 34 1.15 0.84 3.93
N ALA A 35 1.50 0.43 5.14
CA ALA A 35 2.32 1.21 6.05
C ALA A 35 3.81 0.90 5.85
N THR A 36 4.64 1.93 5.76
CA THR A 36 6.10 1.82 5.95
C THR A 36 6.50 2.72 7.11
N SER A 37 7.38 2.22 7.99
CA SER A 37 7.80 2.96 9.18
C SER A 37 9.31 3.12 9.18
N THR A 38 9.77 4.32 9.51
CA THR A 38 11.19 4.65 9.69
C THR A 38 11.41 5.16 11.10
N ARG A 39 12.41 4.61 11.79
CA ARG A 39 12.83 5.06 13.11
C ARG A 39 14.01 6.02 12.98
N SER A 40 13.88 7.23 13.51
CA SER A 40 14.94 8.25 13.45
C SER A 40 15.13 8.91 14.81
N LYS A 41 16.37 9.33 15.10
CA LYS A 41 16.68 10.05 16.34
C LYS A 41 16.43 11.55 16.14
N ASN A 42 15.55 12.13 16.95
CA ASN A 42 15.33 13.57 16.95
C ASN A 42 16.61 14.28 17.42
N ARG A 43 17.12 15.21 16.59
CA ARG A 43 18.40 15.89 16.85
C ARG A 43 18.34 16.90 17.99
N GLN A 44 17.15 17.40 18.35
CA GLN A 44 16.97 18.39 19.40
C GLN A 44 16.73 17.72 20.76
N THR A 45 15.90 16.69 20.82
CA THR A 45 15.54 16.01 22.08
C THR A 45 16.45 14.81 22.39
N GLY A 46 17.09 14.23 21.37
CA GLY A 46 17.87 13.00 21.50
C GLY A 46 17.01 11.73 21.61
N GLU A 47 15.70 11.84 21.50
CA GLU A 47 14.76 10.72 21.58
C GLU A 47 14.60 10.02 20.22
N TRP A 48 14.17 8.76 20.26
CA TRP A 48 13.84 8.00 19.04
C TRP A 48 12.37 8.20 18.69
N GLU A 49 12.11 8.61 17.45
CA GLU A 49 10.76 8.83 16.92
C GLU A 49 10.51 7.88 15.74
N ASP A 50 9.31 7.28 15.72
CA ASP A 50 8.83 6.44 14.62
C ASP A 50 7.90 7.26 13.72
N THR A 51 8.28 7.41 12.45
CA THR A 51 7.43 8.04 11.44
C THR A 51 6.85 6.96 10.53
N THR A 52 5.53 6.91 10.41
CA THR A 52 4.83 5.95 9.53
C THR A 52 4.20 6.68 8.35
N GLN A 53 4.52 6.21 7.15
CA GLN A 53 3.94 6.67 5.89
C GLN A 53 2.89 5.68 5.42
N TRP A 54 1.77 6.20 4.95
CA TRP A 54 0.63 5.41 4.46
C TRP A 54 0.50 5.53 2.95
N HIS A 55 0.58 4.39 2.27
CA HIS A 55 0.57 4.32 0.81
C HIS A 55 -0.73 3.67 0.37
N ARG A 56 -1.47 4.36 -0.49
CA ARG A 56 -2.61 3.77 -1.19
C ARG A 56 -2.10 3.09 -2.45
N VAL A 57 -2.27 1.77 -2.52
CA VAL A 57 -1.83 0.96 -3.67
C VAL A 57 -3.06 0.44 -4.39
N THR A 58 -3.13 0.68 -5.69
CA THR A 58 -4.19 0.17 -6.58
C THR A 58 -3.60 -0.95 -7.43
N VAL A 59 -4.01 -2.18 -7.12
CA VAL A 59 -3.64 -3.40 -7.83
C VAL A 59 -4.65 -3.64 -8.96
N LEU A 60 -4.15 -3.94 -10.16
CA LEU A 60 -4.92 -4.10 -11.38
C LEU A 60 -4.77 -5.51 -11.97
N GLY A 61 -5.76 -5.94 -12.76
CA GLY A 61 -5.71 -7.21 -13.50
C GLY A 61 -5.79 -8.43 -12.58
N ASP A 62 -5.23 -9.55 -13.01
CA ASP A 62 -5.33 -10.83 -12.29
C ASP A 62 -4.72 -10.78 -10.89
N ALA A 63 -3.68 -9.96 -10.71
CA ALA A 63 -3.08 -9.70 -9.40
C ALA A 63 -4.07 -9.06 -8.41
N ALA A 64 -5.08 -8.34 -8.88
CA ALA A 64 -6.09 -7.74 -8.04
C ALA A 64 -6.98 -8.78 -7.36
N GLU A 65 -7.47 -9.78 -8.08
CA GLU A 65 -8.30 -10.84 -7.49
C GLU A 65 -7.51 -11.65 -6.48
N TRP A 66 -6.29 -12.05 -6.86
CA TRP A 66 -5.40 -12.77 -5.95
C TRP A 66 -5.11 -11.94 -4.69
N ALA A 67 -4.77 -10.65 -4.83
CA ALA A 67 -4.50 -9.77 -3.69
C ALA A 67 -5.73 -9.62 -2.79
N GLY A 68 -6.90 -9.44 -3.38
CA GLY A 68 -8.18 -9.29 -2.67
C GLY A 68 -8.59 -10.53 -1.90
N GLN A 69 -8.30 -11.72 -2.43
CA GLN A 69 -8.70 -13.00 -1.84
C GLN A 69 -7.67 -13.59 -0.87
N LYS A 70 -6.37 -13.29 -1.06
CA LYS A 70 -5.29 -13.98 -0.34
C LYS A 70 -4.57 -13.11 0.69
N LEU A 71 -4.57 -11.79 0.51
CA LEU A 71 -3.95 -10.89 1.47
C LEU A 71 -4.94 -10.51 2.57
N THR A 72 -4.42 -10.26 3.76
CA THR A 72 -5.20 -9.85 4.94
C THR A 72 -4.44 -8.76 5.69
N LYS A 73 -5.13 -8.02 6.55
CA LYS A 73 -4.53 -7.06 7.48
C LYS A 73 -3.29 -7.64 8.17
N GLY A 74 -2.27 -6.80 8.33
CA GLY A 74 -0.98 -7.14 8.95
C GLY A 74 0.00 -7.86 8.01
N ARG A 75 -0.45 -8.41 6.87
CA ARG A 75 0.46 -9.09 5.93
C ARG A 75 1.49 -8.12 5.39
N THR A 76 2.76 -8.48 5.48
CA THR A 76 3.84 -7.76 4.79
C THR A 76 3.77 -8.08 3.31
N VAL A 77 3.87 -7.04 2.48
CA VAL A 77 3.80 -7.13 1.02
C VAL A 77 4.98 -6.40 0.38
N TYR A 78 5.47 -6.96 -0.71
CA TYR A 78 6.33 -6.27 -1.68
C TYR A 78 5.44 -5.72 -2.79
N VAL A 79 5.66 -4.46 -3.18
CA VAL A 79 4.96 -3.79 -4.27
C VAL A 79 5.98 -3.19 -5.22
N ASP A 80 5.88 -3.53 -6.50
CA ASP A 80 6.53 -2.81 -7.60
C ASP A 80 5.47 -2.14 -8.46
N GLY A 81 5.48 -0.82 -8.53
CA GLY A 81 4.49 -0.06 -9.28
C GLY A 81 5.01 1.28 -9.77
N SER A 82 4.07 2.20 -9.97
CA SER A 82 4.33 3.55 -10.47
C SER A 82 3.40 4.55 -9.77
N LEU A 83 3.82 5.80 -9.64
CA LEU A 83 2.93 6.84 -9.14
C LEU A 83 1.88 7.19 -10.20
N LYS A 84 0.62 7.23 -9.77
CA LYS A 84 -0.51 7.72 -10.55
C LYS A 84 -1.15 8.88 -9.82
N TYR A 85 -1.17 10.03 -10.49
CA TYR A 85 -1.86 11.22 -10.01
C TYR A 85 -3.30 11.22 -10.53
N GLY A 86 -4.22 11.64 -9.67
CA GLY A 86 -5.63 11.76 -10.01
C GLY A 86 -6.29 12.87 -9.22
N SER A 87 -7.60 13.02 -9.37
CA SER A 87 -8.38 13.93 -8.54
C SER A 87 -9.82 13.47 -8.45
N TYR A 88 -10.48 13.75 -7.34
CA TYR A 88 -11.93 13.57 -7.20
C TYR A 88 -12.56 14.86 -6.68
N THR A 89 -13.86 15.04 -6.92
CA THR A 89 -14.63 16.15 -6.36
C THR A 89 -15.23 15.71 -5.03
N ASN A 90 -14.97 16.46 -3.96
CA ASN A 90 -15.56 16.19 -2.65
C ASN A 90 -17.04 16.65 -2.61
N LYS A 91 -17.72 16.44 -1.48
CA LYS A 91 -19.13 16.82 -1.30
C LYS A 91 -19.37 18.33 -1.40
N ASP A 92 -18.34 19.14 -1.10
CA ASP A 92 -18.40 20.60 -1.14
C ASP A 92 -18.11 21.17 -2.54
N GLY A 93 -17.93 20.30 -3.55
CA GLY A 93 -17.63 20.71 -4.93
C GLY A 93 -16.15 21.01 -5.20
N ALA A 94 -15.27 20.87 -4.21
CA ALA A 94 -13.84 21.12 -4.35
C ALA A 94 -13.11 19.92 -5.00
N ARG A 95 -12.19 20.21 -5.93
CA ARG A 95 -11.33 19.22 -6.57
C ARG A 95 -10.15 18.87 -5.65
N ILE A 96 -10.09 17.63 -5.19
CA ILE A 96 -9.04 17.13 -4.31
C ILE A 96 -8.02 16.34 -5.14
N PRO A 97 -6.72 16.73 -5.16
CA PRO A 97 -5.68 15.94 -5.80
C PRO A 97 -5.40 14.67 -5.01
N THR A 98 -5.05 13.61 -5.72
CA THR A 98 -4.71 12.31 -5.13
C THR A 98 -3.47 11.76 -5.81
N VAL A 99 -2.70 10.99 -5.05
CA VAL A 99 -1.60 10.18 -5.56
C VAL A 99 -1.78 8.76 -5.04
N GLU A 100 -1.62 7.78 -5.91
CA GLU A 100 -1.65 6.36 -5.60
C GLU A 100 -0.50 5.63 -6.28
N ILE A 101 -0.14 4.46 -5.77
CA ILE A 101 0.78 3.56 -6.44
C ILE A 101 -0.06 2.59 -7.26
N ALA A 102 -0.01 2.68 -8.58
CA ALA A 102 -0.65 1.70 -9.47
C ALA A 102 0.34 0.57 -9.75
N THR A 103 -0.13 -0.67 -9.64
CA THR A 103 0.71 -1.87 -9.80
C THR A 103 -0.03 -3.03 -10.45
N PHE A 104 0.72 -3.87 -11.15
CA PHE A 104 0.32 -5.20 -11.60
C PHE A 104 1.10 -6.31 -10.87
N GLN A 105 2.01 -5.94 -9.96
CA GLN A 105 2.91 -6.85 -9.25
C GLN A 105 2.90 -6.53 -7.74
N VAL A 106 2.22 -7.40 -7.00
CA VAL A 106 2.20 -7.40 -5.54
C VAL A 106 2.33 -8.83 -5.04
N GLU A 107 3.20 -9.04 -4.06
CA GLU A 107 3.52 -10.36 -3.55
C GLU A 107 3.60 -10.33 -2.02
N PRO A 108 3.28 -11.44 -1.33
CA PRO A 108 3.54 -11.54 0.09
C PRO A 108 5.06 -11.52 0.34
N PHE A 109 5.52 -10.74 1.30
CA PHE A 109 6.93 -10.69 1.64
C PHE A 109 7.17 -11.26 3.04
N GLY A 110 8.14 -12.16 3.18
CA GLY A 110 8.52 -12.78 4.45
C GLY A 110 7.45 -13.72 5.07
N ALA A 111 7.79 -14.26 6.24
CA ALA A 111 6.89 -15.14 6.99
C ALA A 111 5.63 -14.39 7.45
N LYS A 112 4.49 -15.08 7.47
CA LYS A 112 3.26 -14.52 8.06
C LYS A 112 3.56 -14.40 9.55
N LYS A 113 3.54 -13.19 10.13
CA LYS A 113 3.61 -13.04 11.59
C LYS A 113 2.46 -13.86 12.17
N GLY A 114 2.78 -15.00 12.75
CA GLY A 114 1.79 -15.91 13.34
C GLY A 114 1.12 -15.20 14.52
N ALA A 115 -0.19 -15.36 14.63
CA ALA A 115 -0.85 -15.18 15.91
C ALA A 115 -0.27 -16.21 16.88
N GLY A 116 0.42 -15.75 17.92
CA GLY A 116 1.05 -16.62 18.92
C GLY A 116 2.56 -16.36 19.09
N GLN A 117 2.89 -15.23 19.69
CA GLN A 117 4.04 -15.15 20.58
C GLN A 117 3.56 -14.43 21.84
N GLU A 118 2.70 -15.12 22.59
CA GLU A 118 2.53 -14.86 24.02
C GLU A 118 3.86 -15.19 24.72
N GLY A 119 4.13 -14.44 25.78
CA GLY A 119 5.46 -14.27 26.35
C GLY A 119 6.17 -15.54 26.79
N PHE A 120 7.49 -15.43 26.81
CA PHE A 120 8.29 -16.04 27.86
C PHE A 120 9.01 -14.88 28.57
N ASP A 121 8.91 -14.90 29.89
CA ASP A 121 9.69 -14.09 30.83
C ASP A 121 11.21 -14.10 30.50
#